data_AF-A0A2A2XYY4-F1
#
_entry.id   AF-A0A2A2XYY4-F1
#
_cell.length_a   1.000
_cell.length_b   1.000
_cell.length_c   1.000
_cell.angle_alpha   90.00
_cell.angle_beta   90.00
_cell.angle_gamma   90.00
#
_symmetry.space_group_name_H-M   'P 1'
#
loop_
_entity.id
_entity.type
_entity.pdbx_description
1 polymer ?
#
loop_
_entity_poly.entity_id
_entity_poly.type
_entity_poly.pdbx_seq_one_letter_code
_entity_poly.pdbx_strand_id
1 'polypeptide(L)'
;MKKLVEADGQIHLFEYTLQKLLVRHLDAFFEKPGRGRVQFKSIVPLLPDAGILLSALANADEATTEAHEAAFQTGLKSLGKSATAFPMSRSPSVNLVDFDKALDRFEEAALSVKKQFLGACGALVMHDGVVNDTQFELLRAMADTIDCPIPPSVKTE
;
A
#
# COMPACT_ATOMS: atom_id res chain seq x y z
N MET A 1 -21.68 -20.76 -7.52
CA MET A 1 -22.39 -20.66 -8.82
C MET A 1 -23.63 -19.79 -8.65
N LYS A 2 -23.61 -18.60 -9.30
CA LYS A 2 -24.73 -17.70 -9.64
C LYS A 2 -25.61 -17.10 -8.53
N LYS A 3 -25.57 -15.77 -8.43
CA LYS A 3 -26.53 -14.83 -9.06
C LYS A 3 -25.92 -13.42 -8.99
N LEU A 4 -25.25 -12.97 -10.04
CA LEU A 4 -25.76 -11.98 -11.02
C LEU A 4 -26.44 -10.76 -10.35
N VAL A 5 -25.69 -9.67 -10.20
CA VAL A 5 -26.22 -8.32 -10.35
C VAL A 5 -25.23 -7.52 -11.20
N GLU A 6 -25.36 -7.68 -12.52
CA GLU A 6 -25.02 -6.62 -13.46
C GLU A 6 -25.98 -5.44 -13.18
N ALA A 7 -25.62 -4.55 -12.25
CA ALA A 7 -26.28 -3.26 -12.07
C ALA A 7 -25.44 -2.34 -11.17
N ASP A 8 -24.24 -1.94 -11.65
CA ASP A 8 -23.75 -0.54 -11.55
C ASP A 8 -22.34 -0.28 -12.12
N GLY A 9 -21.77 -1.16 -12.96
CA GLY A 9 -20.47 -0.89 -13.59
C GLY A 9 -19.28 -0.75 -12.61
N GLN A 10 -19.47 -1.08 -11.34
CA GLN A 10 -18.44 -1.12 -10.33
C GLN A 10 -18.13 -2.60 -10.05
N ILE A 11 -17.08 -3.07 -10.73
CA ILE A 11 -16.41 -4.30 -10.34
C ILE A 11 -15.99 -4.10 -8.88
N HIS A 12 -16.43 -4.98 -7.97
CA HIS A 12 -15.98 -4.99 -6.58
C HIS A 12 -14.44 -5.02 -6.56
N LEU A 13 -13.85 -3.89 -6.15
CA LEU A 13 -12.43 -3.55 -6.33
C LEU A 13 -11.50 -4.54 -5.60
N PHE A 14 -12.00 -5.22 -4.57
CA PHE A 14 -11.29 -6.19 -3.75
C PHE A 14 -11.04 -7.54 -4.46
N GLU A 15 -12.04 -8.11 -5.14
CA GLU A 15 -11.90 -9.38 -5.86
C GLU A 15 -10.97 -9.25 -7.08
N TYR A 16 -10.98 -8.10 -7.76
CA TYR A 16 -10.08 -7.83 -8.88
C TYR A 16 -8.64 -7.55 -8.43
N THR A 17 -8.43 -6.84 -7.31
CA THR A 17 -7.09 -6.54 -6.79
C THR A 17 -6.43 -7.76 -6.15
N LEU A 18 -7.17 -8.57 -5.39
CA LEU A 18 -6.65 -9.80 -4.79
C LEU A 18 -6.27 -10.85 -5.85
N GLN A 19 -7.10 -11.02 -6.89
CA GLN A 19 -6.83 -11.98 -7.97
C GLN A 19 -5.60 -11.60 -8.80
N LYS A 20 -5.38 -10.30 -9.05
CA LYS A 20 -4.21 -9.82 -9.81
C LYS A 20 -2.92 -9.82 -8.98
N LEU A 21 -3.02 -9.53 -7.68
CA LEU A 21 -1.91 -9.56 -6.73
C LEU A 21 -1.40 -11.00 -6.52
N LEU A 22 -2.28 -12.00 -6.53
CA LEU A 22 -1.92 -13.43 -6.53
C LEU A 22 -1.21 -13.88 -7.81
N VAL A 23 -1.70 -13.49 -8.99
CA VAL A 23 -1.10 -13.88 -10.27
C VAL A 23 0.28 -13.24 -10.45
N ARG A 24 0.44 -11.99 -10.05
CA ARG A 24 1.70 -11.27 -10.18
C ARG A 24 2.76 -11.68 -9.16
N HIS A 25 2.37 -12.02 -7.92
CA HIS A 25 3.30 -12.61 -6.95
C HIS A 25 3.80 -13.98 -7.42
N LEU A 26 3.01 -14.75 -8.17
CA LEU A 26 3.47 -15.98 -8.79
C LEU A 26 4.51 -15.70 -9.89
N ASP A 27 4.26 -14.76 -10.80
CA ASP A 27 5.19 -14.41 -11.88
C ASP A 27 6.52 -13.81 -11.38
N ALA A 28 6.47 -12.92 -10.39
CA ALA A 28 7.67 -12.33 -9.76
C ALA A 28 8.46 -13.32 -8.90
N PHE A 29 7.84 -14.44 -8.47
CA PHE A 29 8.57 -15.54 -7.82
C PHE A 29 9.47 -16.29 -8.82
N PHE A 30 9.15 -16.25 -10.12
CA PHE A 30 9.90 -16.93 -11.17
C PHE A 30 11.00 -16.08 -11.83
N GLU A 31 10.93 -14.75 -11.74
CA GLU A 31 11.98 -13.85 -12.23
C GLU A 31 12.33 -12.80 -11.17
N LYS A 32 13.56 -12.82 -10.66
CA LYS A 32 14.11 -11.76 -9.79
C LYS A 32 14.81 -10.71 -10.65
N PRO A 33 14.27 -9.50 -10.83
CA PRO A 33 15.07 -8.38 -11.32
C PRO A 33 16.18 -8.11 -10.30
N GLY A 34 17.41 -7.89 -10.79
CA GLY A 34 18.57 -7.69 -9.92
C GLY A 34 18.44 -6.41 -9.09
N ARG A 35 18.85 -6.48 -7.82
CA ARG A 35 18.93 -5.36 -6.85
C ARG A 35 19.23 -4.02 -7.52
N GLY A 36 18.21 -3.18 -7.65
CA GLY A 36 18.34 -1.84 -8.22
C GLY A 36 19.34 -0.98 -7.44
N ARG A 37 20.08 -0.12 -8.15
CA ARG A 37 20.95 0.87 -7.52
C ARG A 37 20.09 1.87 -6.75
N VAL A 38 20.43 2.17 -5.49
CA VAL A 38 19.70 3.18 -4.70
C VAL A 38 19.70 4.54 -5.42
N GLN A 39 18.52 4.99 -5.83
CA GLN A 39 18.27 6.26 -6.52
C GLN A 39 17.70 7.33 -5.59
N PHE A 40 16.85 6.94 -4.63
CA PHE A 40 16.13 7.88 -3.76
C PHE A 40 16.66 7.85 -2.32
N LYS A 41 17.32 8.93 -1.89
CA LYS A 41 17.85 9.07 -0.51
C LYS A 41 16.96 9.89 0.42
N SER A 42 15.90 10.49 -0.11
CA SER A 42 14.86 11.19 0.64
C SER A 42 13.49 10.80 0.11
N ILE A 43 12.47 10.92 0.95
CA ILE A 43 11.09 10.57 0.58
C ILE A 43 10.40 11.63 -0.29
N VAL A 44 10.91 12.87 -0.32
CA VAL A 44 10.30 14.00 -1.04
C VAL A 44 9.97 13.70 -2.52
N PRO A 45 10.89 13.15 -3.34
CA PRO A 45 10.57 12.78 -4.73
C PRO A 45 9.62 11.59 -4.87
N LEU A 46 9.34 10.88 -3.78
CA LEU A 46 8.46 9.72 -3.70
C LEU A 46 7.12 10.04 -3.01
N LEU A 47 6.84 11.30 -2.66
CA LEU A 47 5.57 11.66 -2.02
C LEU A 47 4.33 11.36 -2.90
N PRO A 48 4.35 11.60 -4.23
CA PRO A 48 3.24 11.18 -5.08
C PRO A 48 3.03 9.66 -5.05
N ASP A 49 4.12 8.89 -5.12
CA ASP A 49 4.12 7.44 -5.03
C ASP A 49 3.58 6.97 -3.66
N ALA A 50 3.98 7.61 -2.57
CA ALA A 50 3.50 7.33 -1.22
C ALA A 50 1.98 7.59 -1.10
N GLY A 51 1.47 8.65 -1.72
CA GLY A 51 0.04 8.96 -1.74
C GLY A 51 -0.80 7.88 -2.44
N ILE A 52 -0.29 7.32 -3.54
CA ILE A 52 -0.93 6.20 -4.25
C ILE A 52 -0.98 4.96 -3.35
N LEU A 53 0.15 4.60 -2.76
CA LEU A 53 0.27 3.40 -1.94
C LEU A 53 -0.53 3.51 -0.62
N LEU A 54 -0.50 4.66 0.05
CA LEU A 54 -1.31 4.92 1.25
C LEU A 54 -2.81 4.95 0.92
N SER A 55 -3.22 5.44 -0.25
CA SER A 55 -4.61 5.37 -0.68
C SER A 55 -5.06 3.93 -0.89
N ALA A 56 -4.23 3.11 -1.55
CA ALA A 56 -4.54 1.70 -1.75
C ALA A 56 -4.67 0.96 -0.42
N LEU A 57 -3.77 1.25 0.54
CA LEU A 57 -3.81 0.64 1.86
C LEU A 57 -5.03 1.08 2.68
N ALA A 58 -5.38 2.38 2.66
CA ALA A 58 -6.56 2.90 3.33
C ALA A 58 -7.85 2.26 2.80
N ASN A 59 -7.94 2.02 1.48
CA ASN A 59 -9.14 1.47 0.84
C ASN A 59 -9.25 -0.06 0.92
N ALA A 60 -8.29 -0.74 1.59
CA ALA A 60 -8.20 -2.20 1.57
C ALA A 60 -9.15 -2.90 2.56
N ASP A 61 -9.71 -2.19 3.53
CA ASP A 61 -10.70 -2.72 4.47
C ASP A 61 -12.15 -2.41 4.04
N GLU A 62 -13.11 -3.05 4.70
CA GLU A 62 -14.54 -2.78 4.53
C GLU A 62 -15.04 -1.69 5.51
N ALA A 63 -14.32 -0.56 5.60
CA ALA A 63 -14.72 0.59 6.40
C ALA A 63 -15.46 1.67 5.58
N THR A 64 -15.96 2.71 6.26
CA THR A 64 -16.62 3.83 5.59
C THR A 64 -15.61 4.76 4.92
N THR A 65 -16.06 5.56 3.96
CA THR A 65 -15.25 6.59 3.29
C THR A 65 -14.55 7.53 4.28
N GLU A 66 -15.22 7.87 5.37
CA GLU A 66 -14.68 8.73 6.44
C GLU A 66 -13.56 8.03 7.21
N ALA A 67 -13.71 6.73 7.49
CA ALA A 67 -12.67 5.93 8.13
C ALA A 67 -11.44 5.79 7.23
N HIS A 68 -11.63 5.54 5.94
CA HIS A 68 -10.54 5.51 4.95
C HIS A 68 -9.78 6.85 4.90
N GLU A 69 -10.50 7.96 4.92
CA GLU A 69 -9.88 9.29 4.97
C GLU A 69 -9.09 9.49 6.27
N ALA A 70 -9.67 9.12 7.42
CA ALA A 70 -8.99 9.22 8.70
C ALA A 70 -7.71 8.36 8.77
N ALA A 71 -7.75 7.14 8.23
CA ALA A 71 -6.60 6.25 8.13
C ALA A 71 -5.51 6.86 7.24
N PHE A 72 -5.88 7.33 6.04
CA PHE A 72 -4.97 7.99 5.12
C PHE A 72 -4.29 9.21 5.75
N GLN A 73 -5.07 10.09 6.39
CA GLN A 73 -4.54 11.27 7.08
C GLN A 73 -3.60 10.89 8.24
N THR A 74 -3.88 9.80 8.95
CA THR A 74 -3.00 9.28 10.00
C THR A 74 -1.65 8.84 9.42
N GLY A 75 -1.66 8.08 8.32
CA GLY A 75 -0.45 7.72 7.59
C GLY A 75 0.34 8.94 7.11
N LEU A 76 -0.33 9.91 6.49
CA LEU A 76 0.30 11.16 6.04
C LEU A 76 0.97 11.93 7.18
N LYS A 77 0.30 12.08 8.33
CA LYS A 77 0.88 12.73 9.51
C LYS A 77 2.14 12.01 10.00
N SER A 78 2.17 10.69 9.91
CA SER A 78 3.32 9.88 10.29
C SER A 78 4.54 10.07 9.36
N LEU A 79 4.36 10.57 8.14
CA LEU A 79 5.49 10.99 7.29
C LEU A 79 6.18 12.27 7.82
N GLY A 80 5.55 12.98 8.77
CA GLY A 80 6.08 14.15 9.45
C GLY A 80 6.23 15.36 8.53
N LYS A 81 7.28 16.16 8.75
CA LYS A 81 7.57 17.37 7.96
C LYS A 81 7.71 17.13 6.45
N SER A 82 7.98 15.90 6.02
CA SER A 82 8.05 15.57 4.59
C SER A 82 6.69 15.67 3.91
N ALA A 83 5.59 15.36 4.60
CA ALA A 83 4.24 15.42 4.02
C ALA A 83 3.83 16.85 3.60
N THR A 84 4.42 17.89 4.19
CA THR A 84 4.09 19.28 3.84
C THR A 84 4.75 19.73 2.53
N ALA A 85 5.68 18.95 1.97
CA ALA A 85 6.37 19.30 0.74
C ALA A 85 5.51 19.04 -0.51
N PHE A 86 4.46 18.23 -0.39
CA PHE A 86 3.55 17.93 -1.49
C PHE A 86 2.13 17.71 -0.94
N PRO A 87 1.11 18.46 -1.39
CA PRO A 87 -0.26 18.25 -0.94
C PRO A 87 -0.76 16.90 -1.46
N MET A 88 -1.03 15.98 -0.55
CA MET A 88 -1.54 14.65 -0.86
C MET A 88 -3.01 14.55 -0.41
N SER A 89 -3.83 13.95 -1.26
CA SER A 89 -5.22 13.59 -0.95
C SER A 89 -5.44 12.11 -1.25
N ARG A 90 -6.33 11.48 -0.48
CA ARG A 90 -6.68 10.08 -0.71
C ARG A 90 -7.42 9.96 -2.04
N SER A 91 -7.07 8.95 -2.82
CA SER A 91 -7.89 8.53 -3.95
C SER A 91 -8.80 7.37 -3.52
N PRO A 92 -10.12 7.41 -3.77
CA PRO A 92 -11.03 6.30 -3.45
C PRO A 92 -10.79 5.07 -4.33
N SER A 93 -10.08 5.24 -5.44
CA SER A 93 -9.68 4.14 -6.34
C SER A 93 -8.24 4.31 -6.76
N VAL A 94 -7.47 3.23 -6.76
CA VAL A 94 -6.06 3.24 -7.19
C VAL A 94 -5.90 2.39 -8.45
N ASN A 95 -5.24 2.95 -9.46
CA ASN A 95 -4.88 2.22 -10.66
C ASN A 95 -3.70 1.28 -10.35
N LEU A 96 -3.81 0.02 -10.75
CA LEU A 96 -2.78 -1.00 -10.48
C LEU A 96 -1.45 -0.73 -11.19
N VAL A 97 -1.44 -0.09 -12.35
CA VAL A 97 -0.21 0.30 -13.06
C VAL A 97 0.54 1.38 -12.27
N ASP A 98 -0.19 2.31 -11.67
CA ASP A 98 0.42 3.40 -10.89
C ASP A 98 0.86 2.91 -9.50
N PHE A 99 0.08 2.01 -8.88
CA PHE A 99 0.46 1.31 -7.65
C PHE A 99 1.78 0.55 -7.83
N ASP A 100 1.89 -0.16 -8.94
CA ASP A 100 3.07 -0.95 -9.24
C ASP A 100 4.32 -0.11 -9.48
N LYS A 101 4.22 0.90 -10.36
CA LYS A 101 5.32 1.84 -10.60
C LYS A 101 5.77 2.54 -9.31
N ALA A 102 4.83 2.82 -8.41
CA ALA A 102 5.15 3.38 -7.10
C ALA A 102 5.99 2.40 -6.28
N LEU A 103 5.65 1.10 -6.26
CA LEU A 103 6.46 0.08 -5.59
C LEU A 103 7.86 -0.07 -6.21
N ASP A 104 7.97 -0.12 -7.54
CA ASP A 104 9.27 -0.18 -8.25
C ASP A 104 10.17 1.00 -7.85
N ARG A 105 9.60 2.22 -7.80
CA ARG A 105 10.34 3.43 -7.37
C ARG A 105 10.75 3.36 -5.89
N PHE A 106 9.91 2.78 -5.03
CA PHE A 106 10.27 2.55 -3.63
C PHE A 106 11.32 1.45 -3.46
N GLU A 107 11.40 0.46 -4.34
CA GLU A 107 12.47 -0.55 -4.34
C GLU A 107 13.85 0.11 -4.50
N GLU A 108 13.92 1.15 -5.33
CA GLU A 108 15.13 1.96 -5.56
C GLU A 108 15.44 2.97 -4.43
N ALA A 109 14.62 3.02 -3.38
CA ALA A 109 14.83 3.93 -2.26
C ALA A 109 15.86 3.38 -1.24
N ALA A 110 16.54 4.29 -0.55
CA ALA A 110 17.39 3.94 0.57
C ALA A 110 16.56 3.30 1.69
N LEU A 111 17.16 2.36 2.44
CA LEU A 111 16.47 1.65 3.54
C LEU A 111 15.82 2.60 4.56
N SER A 112 16.42 3.77 4.83
CA SER A 112 15.83 4.78 5.72
C SER A 112 14.51 5.34 5.18
N VAL A 113 14.41 5.57 3.87
CA VAL A 113 13.20 6.05 3.19
C VAL A 113 12.13 4.97 3.19
N LYS A 114 12.50 3.71 2.90
CA LYS A 114 11.60 2.55 2.98
C LYS A 114 11.00 2.40 4.38
N LYS A 115 11.84 2.47 5.43
CA LYS A 115 11.38 2.43 6.83
C LYS A 115 10.47 3.59 7.22
N GLN A 116 10.77 4.80 6.74
CA GLN A 116 9.90 5.96 6.98
C GLN A 116 8.51 5.74 6.37
N PHE A 117 8.47 5.27 5.13
CA PHE A 117 7.22 4.95 4.44
C PHE A 117 6.44 3.83 5.13
N LEU A 118 7.09 2.71 5.46
CA LEU A 118 6.45 1.60 6.17
C LEU A 118 5.97 1.99 7.57
N GLY A 119 6.66 2.91 8.25
CA GLY A 119 6.19 3.49 9.50
C GLY A 119 4.87 4.25 9.33
N ALA A 120 4.72 4.99 8.24
CA ALA A 120 3.47 5.66 7.89
C ALA A 120 2.35 4.66 7.53
N CYS A 121 2.68 3.60 6.81
CA CYS A 121 1.72 2.52 6.57
C CYS A 121 1.28 1.86 7.88
N GLY A 122 2.21 1.58 8.80
CA GLY A 122 1.87 1.02 10.10
C GLY A 122 0.95 1.94 10.93
N ALA A 123 1.21 3.25 10.92
CA ALA A 123 0.34 4.22 11.58
C ALA A 123 -1.07 4.26 10.98
N LEU A 124 -1.20 4.10 9.65
CA LEU A 124 -2.47 3.99 8.95
C LEU A 124 -3.23 2.71 9.35
N VAL A 125 -2.58 1.56 9.34
CA VAL A 125 -3.20 0.28 9.73
C VAL A 125 -3.64 0.28 11.20
N MET A 126 -2.92 1.00 12.07
CA MET A 126 -3.23 1.12 13.50
C MET A 126 -4.18 2.29 13.83
N HIS A 127 -4.75 2.99 12.85
CA HIS A 127 -5.40 4.29 13.07
C HIS A 127 -6.60 4.25 14.03
N ASP A 128 -7.36 3.15 14.03
CA ASP A 128 -8.54 2.90 14.86
C ASP A 128 -8.25 1.97 16.05
N GLY A 129 -6.99 1.57 16.23
CA GLY A 129 -6.55 0.66 17.26
C GLY A 129 -6.80 -0.83 16.97
N VAL A 130 -7.35 -1.18 15.80
CA VAL A 130 -7.61 -2.57 15.40
C VAL A 130 -6.85 -2.87 14.11
N VAL A 131 -5.98 -3.87 14.13
CA VAL A 131 -5.30 -4.32 12.91
C VAL A 131 -6.26 -5.14 12.07
N ASN A 132 -6.65 -4.60 10.91
CA ASN A 132 -7.40 -5.36 9.91
C ASN A 132 -6.47 -6.34 9.17
N ASP A 133 -6.86 -7.62 9.09
CA ASP A 133 -6.07 -8.68 8.44
C ASP A 133 -5.72 -8.34 6.97
N THR A 134 -6.67 -7.76 6.22
CA THR A 134 -6.48 -7.40 4.80
C THR A 134 -5.48 -6.27 4.63
N GLN A 135 -5.59 -5.21 5.44
CA GLN A 135 -4.63 -4.12 5.44
C GLN A 135 -3.24 -4.60 5.86
N PHE A 136 -3.17 -5.48 6.87
CA PHE A 136 -1.92 -6.04 7.33
C PHE A 136 -1.22 -6.88 6.25
N GLU A 137 -1.96 -7.76 5.57
CA GLU A 137 -1.39 -8.57 4.47
C GLU A 137 -0.96 -7.70 3.28
N LEU A 138 -1.72 -6.66 2.93
CA LEU A 138 -1.32 -5.72 1.88
C LEU A 138 -0.04 -4.96 2.26
N LEU A 139 0.04 -4.46 3.50
CA LEU A 139 1.25 -3.82 4.03
C LEU A 139 2.45 -4.78 3.98
N ARG A 140 2.26 -6.04 4.41
CA ARG A 140 3.31 -7.05 4.35
C ARG A 140 3.77 -7.32 2.93
N ALA A 141 2.86 -7.45 1.98
CA ALA A 141 3.19 -7.63 0.56
C ALA A 141 3.97 -6.44 0.00
N MET A 142 3.54 -5.20 0.30
CA MET A 142 4.28 -3.99 -0.10
C MET A 142 5.69 -3.97 0.50
N ALA A 143 5.83 -4.35 1.77
CA ALA A 143 7.10 -4.42 2.47
C ALA A 143 8.05 -5.47 1.87
N ASP A 144 7.52 -6.63 1.48
CA ASP A 144 8.26 -7.67 0.77
C ASP A 144 8.76 -7.18 -0.60
N THR A 145 7.90 -6.53 -1.40
CA THR A 145 8.25 -5.99 -2.72
C THR A 145 9.36 -4.95 -2.66
N ILE A 146 9.38 -4.11 -1.62
CA ILE A 146 10.41 -3.06 -1.49
C ILE A 146 11.66 -3.53 -0.74
N ASP A 147 11.91 -4.84 -0.62
CA ASP A 147 13.09 -5.42 0.08
C ASP A 147 13.20 -5.02 1.57
N CYS A 148 12.06 -4.87 2.27
CA CYS A 148 12.01 -4.54 3.69
C CYS A 148 10.92 -5.35 4.42
N PRO A 149 11.02 -6.70 4.45
CA PRO A 149 9.93 -7.60 4.84
C PRO A 149 9.46 -7.38 6.28
N ILE A 150 8.15 -7.52 6.49
CA ILE A 150 7.51 -7.53 7.81
C ILE A 150 7.25 -9.00 8.20
N PRO A 151 7.66 -9.45 9.39
CA PRO A 151 7.45 -10.84 9.80
C PRO A 151 5.96 -11.19 9.87
N PRO A 152 5.59 -12.47 9.61
CA PRO A 152 4.21 -12.91 9.72
C PRO A 152 3.72 -12.75 11.17
N SER A 153 2.43 -12.42 11.32
CA SER A 153 1.77 -12.45 12.63
C SER A 153 1.63 -13.90 13.09
N VAL A 154 2.02 -14.18 14.32
CA VAL A 154 1.76 -15.49 14.94
C VAL A 154 0.32 -15.43 15.45
N LYS A 155 -0.62 -16.08 14.76
CA LYS A 155 -1.97 -16.29 15.29
C LYS A 155 -1.82 -17.17 16.53
N THR A 156 -2.00 -16.58 17.71
CA THR A 156 -2.08 -17.34 18.96
C THR A 156 -3.55 -17.71 19.12
N GLU A 157 -3.85 -19.01 19.05
CA GLU A 157 -5.20 -19.56 19.31
C GLU A 157 -5.63 -19.38 20.77
#